data_AF-A0A7S0GHI8-F1
#
_entry.id   AF-A0A7S0GHI8-F1
#
_cell.length_a   1.000
_cell.length_b   1.000
_cell.length_c   1.000
_cell.angle_alpha   90.00
_cell.angle_beta   90.00
_cell.angle_gamma   90.00
#
_symmetry.space_group_name_H-M   'P 1'
#
loop_
_entity.id
_entity.type
_entity.pdbx_description
1 polymer ?
#
loop_
_entity_poly.entity_id
_entity_poly.type
_entity_poly.pdbx_seq_one_letter_code
_entity_poly.pdbx_strand_id
1 'polypeptide(L)'
;NSTQFVENKFCQVEKVWKTLDRERAPFWCTVLFFTRADDQCFIPPTLVHQSTEATAGLFLYAPGNWVTHATPSGYMDRDGWFKTIHNFTKLCGARPSNPQYLFFDGPDSHWDADALDLMHTNDIYLYFLKARDSEND
;
A
#
# COMPACT_ATOMS: atom_id res chain seq x y z
N ASN A 1 -5.33 -14.48 36.30
CA ASN A 1 -4.80 -14.22 34.94
C ASN A 1 -5.81 -14.68 33.91
N SER A 2 -6.78 -13.83 33.58
CA SER A 2 -7.76 -14.07 32.53
C SER A 2 -7.38 -13.23 31.32
N THR A 3 -6.95 -13.89 30.25
CA THR A 3 -6.68 -13.30 28.94
C THR A 3 -8.00 -12.79 28.37
N GLN A 4 -8.23 -11.48 28.40
CA GLN A 4 -9.35 -10.88 27.66
C GLN A 4 -8.98 -10.90 26.18
N PHE A 5 -9.69 -11.73 25.42
CA PHE A 5 -9.68 -11.65 23.97
C PHE A 5 -10.29 -10.30 23.58
N VAL A 6 -9.49 -9.44 22.97
CA VAL A 6 -9.99 -8.20 22.37
C VAL A 6 -10.91 -8.62 21.23
N GLU A 7 -12.20 -8.35 21.40
CA GLU A 7 -13.20 -8.53 20.36
C GLU A 7 -12.77 -7.72 19.13
N ASN A 8 -12.40 -8.40 18.05
CA ASN A 8 -12.12 -7.74 16.79
C ASN A 8 -13.41 -7.08 16.30
N LYS A 9 -13.53 -5.76 16.48
CA LYS A 9 -14.61 -4.95 15.95
C LYS A 9 -14.42 -4.80 14.44
N PHE A 10 -14.67 -5.86 13.69
CA PHE A 10 -14.86 -5.75 12.26
C PHE A 10 -16.12 -4.91 12.02
N CYS A 11 -16.00 -3.88 11.19
CA CYS A 11 -17.16 -3.15 10.70
C CYS A 11 -17.97 -4.10 9.82
N GLN A 12 -19.14 -4.55 10.30
CA GLN A 12 -20.09 -5.25 9.44
C GLN A 12 -20.66 -4.25 8.44
N VAL A 13 -20.11 -4.26 7.22
CA VAL A 13 -20.67 -3.47 6.13
C VAL A 13 -21.83 -4.28 5.55
N GLU A 14 -23.07 -3.86 5.82
CA GLU A 14 -24.29 -4.52 5.33
C GLU A 14 -24.40 -4.55 3.79
N LYS A 15 -23.53 -3.83 3.08
CA LYS A 15 -23.51 -3.75 1.62
C LYS A 15 -22.17 -4.20 1.06
N VAL A 16 -22.15 -5.41 0.50
CA VAL A 16 -21.17 -5.77 -0.52
C VAL A 16 -21.60 -5.06 -1.80
N TRP A 17 -20.95 -3.94 -2.11
CA TRP A 17 -21.17 -3.22 -3.37
C TRP A 17 -20.67 -4.12 -4.51
N LYS A 18 -21.61 -4.69 -5.29
CA LYS A 18 -21.29 -5.34 -6.57
C LYS A 18 -21.44 -4.30 -7.67
N THR A 19 -20.45 -4.20 -8.55
CA THR A 19 -20.53 -3.40 -9.77
C THR A 19 -21.67 -3.96 -10.63
N LEU A 20 -22.77 -3.19 -10.73
CA LEU A 20 -23.99 -3.64 -11.40
C LEU A 20 -23.92 -3.49 -12.91
N ASP A 21 -23.19 -2.50 -13.41
CA ASP A 21 -22.97 -2.28 -14.84
C ASP A 21 -21.69 -1.45 -15.05
N ARG A 22 -20.65 -2.04 -15.64
CA ARG A 22 -19.33 -1.45 -15.96
C ARG A 22 -18.40 -1.26 -14.75
N GLU A 23 -17.10 -1.41 -15.02
CA GLU A 23 -15.99 -1.72 -14.09
C GLU A 23 -15.67 -0.69 -12.99
N ARG A 24 -16.50 0.36 -12.78
CA ARG A 24 -16.19 1.42 -11.81
C ARG A 24 -17.29 1.59 -10.78
N ALA A 25 -16.94 1.33 -9.52
CA ALA A 25 -17.71 1.77 -8.36
C ALA A 25 -17.83 3.32 -8.37
N PRO A 26 -18.89 3.91 -7.78
CA PRO A 26 -19.09 5.36 -7.71
C PRO A 26 -18.02 6.09 -6.89
N PHE A 27 -17.20 5.34 -6.16
CA PHE A 27 -15.99 5.76 -5.50
C PHE A 27 -14.91 4.73 -5.77
N TRP A 28 -13.68 5.18 -5.97
CA TRP A 28 -12.52 4.31 -6.17
C TRP A 28 -11.44 4.63 -5.13
N CYS A 29 -10.93 3.59 -4.50
CA CYS A 29 -9.76 3.66 -3.62
C CYS A 29 -8.86 2.48 -3.95
N THR A 30 -7.61 2.76 -4.31
CA THR A 30 -6.58 1.74 -4.43
C THR A 30 -5.89 1.58 -3.09
N VAL A 31 -5.81 0.35 -2.61
CA VAL A 31 -5.10 0.01 -1.37
C VAL A 31 -3.88 -0.83 -1.73
N LEU A 32 -2.70 -0.38 -1.32
CA LEU A 32 -1.46 -1.15 -1.39
C LEU A 32 -1.10 -1.62 0.00
N PHE A 33 -0.90 -2.92 0.19
CA PHE A 33 -0.44 -3.51 1.44
C PHE A 33 0.78 -4.39 1.20
N PHE A 34 1.64 -4.51 2.22
CA PHE A 34 2.75 -5.45 2.22
C PHE A 34 2.38 -6.66 3.07
N THR A 35 2.67 -7.86 2.57
CA THR A 35 2.62 -9.09 3.35
C THR A 35 4.03 -9.59 3.60
N ARG A 36 4.24 -10.21 4.76
CA ARG A 36 5.52 -10.80 5.15
C ARG A 36 5.31 -12.27 5.48
N ALA A 37 6.33 -13.07 5.19
CA ALA A 37 6.29 -14.53 5.40
C ALA A 37 6.68 -14.94 6.84
N ASP A 38 7.09 -14.01 7.68
CA ASP A 38 7.67 -14.25 9.01
C ASP A 38 6.70 -13.96 10.16
N ASP A 39 5.39 -13.88 9.86
CA ASP A 39 4.33 -13.51 10.80
C ASP A 39 4.57 -12.18 11.55
N GLN A 40 5.55 -11.37 11.11
CA GLN A 40 5.89 -10.10 11.75
C GLN A 40 4.98 -8.95 11.31
N CYS A 41 5.09 -7.89 12.12
CA CYS A 41 4.22 -6.74 12.21
C CYS A 41 3.71 -6.18 10.86
N PHE A 42 2.46 -5.71 10.92
CA PHE A 42 1.78 -4.97 9.88
C PHE A 42 2.60 -3.75 9.43
N ILE A 43 2.99 -3.73 8.15
CA ILE A 43 3.45 -2.50 7.52
C ILE A 43 2.21 -1.71 7.10
N PRO A 44 2.06 -0.46 7.57
CA PRO A 44 0.95 0.39 7.21
C PRO A 44 0.71 0.43 5.69
N PRO A 45 -0.52 0.18 5.23
CA PRO A 45 -0.86 0.25 3.84
C PRO A 45 -0.84 1.69 3.35
N THR A 46 -0.82 1.81 2.03
CA THR A 46 -1.05 3.07 1.34
C THR A 46 -2.44 3.10 0.76
N LEU A 47 -3.16 4.18 1.02
CA LEU A 47 -4.46 4.48 0.45
C LEU A 47 -4.28 5.51 -0.67
N VAL A 48 -4.77 5.21 -1.87
CA VAL A 48 -4.81 6.13 -2.99
C VAL A 48 -6.26 6.40 -3.35
N HIS A 49 -6.70 7.64 -3.13
CA HIS A 49 -8.05 8.07 -3.44
C HIS A 49 -8.11 8.71 -4.82
N GLN A 50 -9.18 8.44 -5.56
CA GLN A 50 -9.48 9.20 -6.77
C GLN A 50 -9.92 10.63 -6.38
N SER A 51 -9.03 11.60 -6.55
CA SER A 51 -9.31 13.02 -6.30
C SER A 51 -8.30 13.92 -7.02
N THR A 52 -8.71 15.14 -7.36
CA THR A 52 -7.80 16.19 -7.83
C THR A 52 -7.11 16.93 -6.69
N GLU A 53 -7.67 16.86 -5.48
CA GLU A 53 -7.19 17.58 -4.30
C GLU A 53 -7.24 16.70 -3.05
N ALA A 54 -6.25 16.86 -2.17
CA ALA A 54 -6.26 16.22 -0.87
C ALA A 54 -7.15 17.01 0.09
N THR A 55 -8.26 16.42 0.56
CA THR A 55 -9.14 17.06 1.55
C THR A 55 -8.95 16.41 2.92
N ALA A 56 -9.25 17.15 4.00
CA ALA A 56 -9.21 16.61 5.36
C ALA A 56 -10.08 15.34 5.53
N GLY A 57 -11.14 15.21 4.73
CA GLY A 57 -12.00 14.03 4.71
C GLY A 57 -11.31 12.76 4.22
N LEU A 58 -10.31 12.87 3.33
CA LEU A 58 -9.56 11.70 2.84
C LEU A 58 -8.69 11.05 3.93
N PHE A 59 -8.26 11.86 4.90
CA PHE A 59 -7.43 11.40 6.03
C PHE A 59 -8.28 10.99 7.24
N LEU A 60 -9.61 11.19 7.18
CA LEU A 60 -10.49 10.93 8.30
C LEU A 60 -10.48 9.43 8.61
N TYR A 61 -10.10 9.09 9.84
CA TYR A 61 -9.94 7.71 10.35
C TYR A 61 -8.75 6.91 9.81
N ALA A 62 -7.92 7.47 8.91
CA ALA A 62 -6.65 6.84 8.55
C ALA A 62 -5.67 6.99 9.73
N PRO A 63 -5.01 5.90 10.20
CA PRO A 63 -3.96 6.02 11.20
C PRO A 63 -2.81 6.90 10.68
N GLY A 64 -2.23 7.72 11.55
CA GLY A 64 -1.25 8.74 11.13
C GLY A 64 0.08 8.21 10.57
N ASN A 65 0.33 6.90 10.68
CA ASN A 65 1.47 6.21 10.06
C ASN A 65 1.15 5.56 8.71
N TRP A 66 -0.10 5.68 8.23
CA TRP A 66 -0.49 5.24 6.90
C TRP A 66 -0.15 6.34 5.89
N VAL A 67 0.18 5.94 4.67
CA VAL A 67 0.29 6.89 3.58
C VAL A 67 -1.09 7.05 2.97
N THR A 68 -1.56 8.29 2.87
CA THR A 68 -2.78 8.63 2.15
C THR A 68 -2.40 9.58 1.02
N HIS A 69 -2.71 9.18 -0.20
CA HIS A 69 -2.38 9.88 -1.43
C HIS A 69 -3.63 10.09 -2.28
N ALA A 70 -3.59 11.08 -3.16
CA ALA A 70 -4.70 11.43 -4.02
C ALA A 70 -4.19 11.60 -5.45
N THR A 71 -4.84 10.92 -6.40
CA THR A 71 -4.54 11.06 -7.82
C THR A 71 -5.85 11.20 -8.62
N PRO A 72 -5.86 11.93 -9.75
CA PRO A 72 -7.08 12.07 -10.57
C PRO A 72 -7.62 10.73 -11.09
N SER A 73 -6.74 9.72 -11.24
CA SER A 73 -7.10 8.39 -11.73
C SER A 73 -7.54 7.43 -10.62
N GLY A 74 -7.15 7.70 -9.37
CA GLY A 74 -7.31 6.78 -8.25
C GLY A 74 -6.28 5.65 -8.21
N TYR A 75 -5.39 5.57 -9.20
CA TYR A 75 -4.27 4.62 -9.24
C TYR A 75 -3.00 5.24 -8.67
N MET A 76 -2.09 4.38 -8.25
CA MET A 76 -0.76 4.77 -7.79
C MET A 76 0.03 5.46 -8.90
N ASP A 77 0.58 6.63 -8.60
CA ASP A 77 1.59 7.30 -9.43
C ASP A 77 2.97 7.21 -8.78
N ARG A 78 3.99 7.79 -9.43
CA ARG A 78 5.38 7.75 -8.93
C ARG A 78 5.55 8.43 -7.57
N ASP A 79 4.87 9.55 -7.35
CA ASP A 79 4.93 10.28 -6.07
C ASP A 79 4.28 9.47 -4.93
N GLY A 80 3.12 8.88 -5.19
CA GLY A 80 2.47 7.95 -4.26
C GLY A 80 3.35 6.74 -3.94
N TRP A 81 4.01 6.18 -4.96
CA TRP A 81 4.93 5.06 -4.79
C TRP A 81 6.16 5.45 -3.96
N PHE A 82 6.79 6.60 -4.25
CA PHE A 82 7.91 7.11 -3.47
C PHE A 82 7.53 7.30 -1.99
N LYS A 83 6.38 7.93 -1.71
CA LYS A 83 5.86 8.08 -0.33
C LYS A 83 5.63 6.75 0.36
N THR A 84 5.10 5.76 -0.37
CA THR A 84 4.89 4.39 0.10
C THR A 84 6.21 3.76 0.52
N ILE A 85 7.21 3.82 -0.35
CA ILE A 85 8.53 3.23 -0.12
C ILE A 85 9.28 3.95 1.01
N HIS A 86 9.22 5.27 1.05
CA HIS A 86 9.81 6.04 2.14
C HIS A 86 9.18 5.74 3.51
N ASN A 87 7.89 5.38 3.55
CA ASN A 87 7.28 4.88 4.78
C ASN A 87 7.70 3.43 5.07
N PHE A 88 7.77 2.58 4.05
CA PHE A 88 8.21 1.19 4.16
C PHE A 88 9.63 1.08 4.72
N THR A 89 10.59 1.88 4.24
CA THR A 89 11.99 1.84 4.68
C THR A 89 12.13 2.10 6.18
N LYS A 90 11.24 2.93 6.76
CA LYS A 90 11.21 3.24 8.20
C LYS A 90 10.63 2.13 9.06
N LEU A 91 9.80 1.27 8.49
CA LEU A 91 8.93 0.35 9.24
C LEU A 91 9.25 -1.13 9.00
N CYS A 92 9.89 -1.47 7.88
CA CYS A 92 10.21 -2.85 7.53
C CYS A 92 11.33 -3.46 8.41
N GLY A 93 12.10 -2.64 9.12
CA GLY A 93 13.19 -3.08 9.99
C GLY A 93 14.45 -3.50 9.22
N ALA A 94 14.61 -3.05 7.98
CA ALA A 94 15.81 -3.27 7.18
C ALA A 94 17.05 -2.66 7.85
N ARG A 95 18.16 -3.40 7.78
CA ARG A 95 19.50 -3.02 8.25
C ARG A 95 20.51 -4.03 7.73
N PRO A 96 21.83 -3.78 7.81
CA PRO A 96 22.82 -4.68 7.23
C PRO A 96 22.78 -6.12 7.79
N SER A 97 22.34 -6.27 9.04
CA SER A 97 22.19 -7.58 9.70
C SER A 97 20.82 -8.24 9.46
N ASN A 98 19.90 -7.56 8.79
CA ASN A 98 18.51 -7.99 8.54
C ASN A 98 18.01 -7.38 7.22
N PRO A 99 18.61 -7.74 6.08
CA PRO A 99 18.17 -7.24 4.79
C PRO A 99 16.72 -7.65 4.52
N GLN A 100 15.98 -6.80 3.83
CA GLN A 100 14.62 -7.09 3.41
C GLN A 100 14.58 -7.39 1.91
N TYR A 101 13.73 -8.32 1.51
CA TYR A 101 13.54 -8.69 0.11
C TYR A 101 12.11 -8.35 -0.28
N LEU A 102 11.95 -7.43 -1.23
CA LEU A 102 10.64 -6.94 -1.67
C LEU A 102 10.32 -7.47 -3.06
N PHE A 103 9.17 -8.12 -3.18
CA PHE A 103 8.62 -8.65 -4.42
C PHE A 103 7.39 -7.84 -4.82
N PHE A 104 7.35 -7.31 -6.04
CA PHE A 104 6.24 -6.50 -6.56
C PHE A 104 6.19 -6.56 -8.08
N ASP A 105 5.03 -6.19 -8.64
CA ASP A 105 4.81 -6.14 -10.09
C ASP A 105 5.47 -4.90 -10.72
N GLY A 106 5.42 -4.82 -12.06
CA GLY A 106 6.14 -3.81 -12.83
C GLY A 106 5.36 -2.61 -13.39
N PRO A 107 4.22 -2.12 -12.84
CA PRO A 107 3.57 -0.94 -13.42
C PRO A 107 4.47 0.29 -13.35
N ASP A 108 4.30 1.23 -14.29
CA ASP A 108 5.16 2.41 -14.50
C ASP A 108 5.45 3.27 -13.24
N SER A 109 4.54 3.26 -12.27
CA SER A 109 4.71 3.96 -10.99
C SER A 109 5.83 3.37 -10.13
N HIS A 110 6.04 2.06 -10.20
CA HIS A 110 7.04 1.33 -9.41
C HIS A 110 8.48 1.54 -9.89
N TRP A 111 8.66 2.10 -11.08
CA TRP A 111 9.96 2.44 -11.68
C TRP A 111 10.46 3.84 -11.30
N ASP A 112 9.91 4.44 -10.25
CA ASP A 112 10.41 5.71 -9.72
C ASP A 112 11.87 5.57 -9.25
N ALA A 113 12.78 6.33 -9.86
CA ALA A 113 14.21 6.19 -9.64
C ALA A 113 14.61 6.49 -8.19
N ASP A 114 13.97 7.48 -7.57
CA ASP A 114 14.27 7.88 -6.19
C ASP A 114 13.80 6.81 -5.20
N ALA A 115 12.64 6.18 -5.46
CA ALA A 115 12.17 5.05 -4.66
C ALA A 115 13.13 3.85 -4.77
N LEU A 116 13.61 3.54 -5.97
CA LEU A 116 14.56 2.44 -6.22
C LEU A 116 15.89 2.68 -5.49
N ASP A 117 16.43 3.90 -5.56
CA ASP A 117 17.67 4.28 -4.86
C ASP A 117 17.48 4.24 -3.34
N LEU A 118 16.34 4.74 -2.84
CA LEU A 118 16.01 4.70 -1.42
C LEU A 118 15.96 3.27 -0.88
N MET A 119 15.41 2.32 -1.63
CA MET A 119 15.41 0.91 -1.22
C MET A 119 16.83 0.33 -1.21
N HIS A 120 17.60 0.56 -2.27
CA HIS A 120 18.97 0.06 -2.38
C HIS A 120 19.86 0.55 -1.22
N THR A 121 19.75 1.83 -0.87
CA THR A 121 20.54 2.46 0.20
C THR A 121 20.13 2.05 1.62
N ASN A 122 18.99 1.35 1.78
CA ASN A 122 18.45 0.94 3.08
C ASN A 122 18.36 -0.60 3.22
N ASP A 123 19.25 -1.36 2.57
CA ASP A 123 19.30 -2.83 2.65
C ASP A 123 17.99 -3.54 2.23
N ILE A 124 17.27 -2.94 1.29
CA ILE A 124 16.06 -3.52 0.69
C ILE A 124 16.38 -3.93 -0.75
N TYR A 125 16.33 -5.23 -1.01
CA TYR A 125 16.63 -5.83 -2.31
C TYR A 125 15.34 -6.14 -3.08
N LEU A 126 15.32 -5.77 -4.36
CA LEU A 126 14.10 -5.76 -5.17
C LEU A 126 14.06 -6.94 -6.13
N TYR A 127 12.89 -7.55 -6.24
CA TYR A 127 12.60 -8.58 -7.23
C TYR A 127 11.29 -8.24 -7.94
N PHE A 128 11.39 -7.99 -9.24
CA PHE A 128 10.22 -7.75 -10.08
C PHE A 128 9.57 -9.08 -10.44
N LEU A 129 8.26 -9.17 -10.21
CA LEU A 129 7.45 -10.25 -10.74
C LEU A 129 7.40 -10.13 -12.27
N LYS A 130 7.34 -11.27 -12.95
CA LYS A 130 7.39 -11.29 -14.42
C LYS A 130 6.11 -10.66 -14.97
N ALA A 131 6.26 -9.80 -15.99
CA ALA A 131 5.11 -9.26 -16.71
C ALA A 131 4.29 -10.39 -17.36
N ARG A 132 2.97 -10.21 -17.35
CA ARG A 132 1.89 -11.14 -17.74
C ARG A 132 1.58 -12.26 -16.75
N ASP A 133 2.00 -12.11 -15.49
CA ASP A 133 1.58 -13.00 -14.40
C ASP A 133 0.39 -12.43 -13.60
N SER A 134 -0.13 -11.25 -13.96
CA SER A 134 -1.37 -10.65 -13.42
C SER A 134 -2.48 -10.54 -14.50
N GLU A 135 -3.75 -10.58 -14.09
CA GLU A 135 -4.91 -10.47 -15.01
C GLU A 135 -4.97 -9.14 -15.79
N ASN A 136 -4.21 -8.11 -15.37
CA ASN A 136 -4.27 -6.76 -15.92
C ASN A 136 -2.91 -6.21 -16.42
N ASP A 137 -1.94 -7.08 -16.67
CA ASP A 137 -0.65 -6.70 -17.27
C ASP A 137 -0.73 -6.36 -18.77
#